data_AF-A0A838VIL4-F1
#
_entry.id   AF-A0A838VIL4-F1
#
_cell.length_a   1.000
_cell.length_b   1.000
_cell.length_c   1.000
_cell.angle_alpha   90.00
_cell.angle_beta   90.00
_cell.angle_gamma   90.00
#
_symmetry.space_group_name_H-M   'P 1'
#
loop_
_entity.id
_entity.type
_entity.pdbx_description
1 polymer ?
#
loop_
_entity_poly.entity_id
_entity_poly.type
_entity_poly.pdbx_seq_one_letter_code
_entity_poly.pdbx_strand_id
1 'polypeptide(L)'
;MGSKAAVFVRRTGASGAGHVGWAFEYSDGTFNVGAVENTQGYPLDSPKDMAFWAVKTSQIVAPMKILNYDEFKVITIQHPNPDYAWQMVQSVGNHWYSFAKYNCMDSTYDVLRAFGVKDLPPPNLNWVPNAWFDKIVGDHYKVHLVNIPFSATKMETLAIPLSKYTSPP
;
A
#
# COMPACT_ATOMS: atom_id res chain seq x y z
N MET A 1 18.89 12.02 -8.63
CA MET A 1 17.44 12.15 -8.33
C MET A 1 17.05 10.88 -7.59
N GLY A 2 16.39 10.98 -6.43
CA GLY A 2 15.98 9.80 -5.65
C GLY A 2 14.65 9.21 -6.16
N SER A 3 14.43 7.92 -5.93
CA SER A 3 13.17 7.23 -6.25
C SER A 3 12.11 7.48 -5.18
N LYS A 4 10.85 7.36 -5.56
CA LYS A 4 9.72 7.67 -4.67
C LYS A 4 9.13 6.41 -4.03
N ALA A 5 8.79 6.53 -2.76
CA ALA A 5 7.88 5.64 -2.04
C ALA A 5 6.67 6.44 -1.57
N ALA A 6 5.53 5.78 -1.38
CA ALA A 6 4.36 6.41 -0.79
C ALA A 6 3.65 5.49 0.20
N VAL A 7 3.04 6.13 1.19
CA VAL A 7 2.07 5.51 2.10
C VAL A 7 0.73 6.14 1.81
N PHE A 8 -0.29 5.32 1.60
CA PHE A 8 -1.67 5.76 1.43
C PHE A 8 -2.47 5.50 2.70
N VAL A 9 -3.49 6.32 2.97
CA VAL A 9 -4.45 6.09 4.05
C VAL A 9 -5.89 6.24 3.57
N ARG A 10 -6.75 5.31 3.98
CA ARG A 10 -8.21 5.39 3.95
C ARG A 10 -8.67 5.60 5.39
N ARG A 11 -8.98 6.85 5.74
CA ARG A 11 -9.27 7.32 7.11
C ARG A 11 -10.46 6.61 7.73
N THR A 12 -11.45 6.29 6.92
CA THR A 12 -12.69 5.61 7.33
C THR A 12 -12.57 4.08 7.40
N GLY A 13 -11.42 3.51 6.98
CA GLY A 13 -11.15 2.08 7.05
C GLY A 13 -11.20 1.53 8.48
N ALA A 14 -11.48 0.23 8.61
CA ALA A 14 -11.57 -0.46 9.91
C ALA A 14 -12.42 0.30 10.95
N SER A 15 -13.63 0.70 10.56
CA SER A 15 -14.57 1.45 11.42
C SER A 15 -14.01 2.76 11.97
N GLY A 16 -13.16 3.45 11.19
CA GLY A 16 -12.56 4.74 11.55
C GLY A 16 -11.18 4.67 12.20
N ALA A 17 -10.64 3.47 12.46
CA ALA A 17 -9.24 3.33 12.90
C ALA A 17 -8.24 3.69 11.78
N GLY A 18 -8.70 3.60 10.52
CA GLY A 18 -7.92 3.83 9.32
C GLY A 18 -7.48 2.54 8.66
N HIS A 19 -6.96 2.66 7.45
CA HIS A 19 -6.39 1.57 6.67
C HIS A 19 -5.28 2.11 5.79
N VAL A 20 -4.18 1.38 5.63
CA VAL A 20 -3.00 1.88 4.91
C VAL A 20 -2.54 0.90 3.82
N GLY A 21 -1.90 1.47 2.81
CA GLY A 21 -1.26 0.74 1.72
C GLY A 21 0.03 1.41 1.29
N TRP A 22 0.77 0.75 0.40
CA TRP A 22 2.08 1.20 -0.05
C TRP A 22 2.09 1.55 -1.53
N ALA A 23 3.13 2.30 -1.91
CA ALA A 23 3.66 2.25 -3.26
C ALA A 23 5.19 2.48 -3.26
N PHE A 24 5.88 1.93 -4.26
CA PHE A 24 7.29 2.22 -4.52
C PHE A 24 7.60 2.23 -6.01
N GLU A 25 8.55 3.07 -6.41
CA GLU A 25 8.94 3.27 -7.81
C GLU A 25 9.98 2.23 -8.29
N TYR A 26 9.77 1.70 -9.48
CA TYR A 26 10.74 0.91 -10.23
C TYR A 26 11.67 1.82 -11.05
N SER A 27 12.80 1.28 -11.52
CA SER A 27 13.75 2.02 -12.35
C SER A 27 13.20 2.51 -13.70
N ASP A 28 12.10 1.90 -14.17
CA ASP A 28 11.39 2.28 -15.41
C ASP A 28 10.36 3.42 -15.21
N GLY A 29 10.25 3.98 -14.00
CA GLY A 29 9.31 5.05 -13.67
C GLY A 29 7.87 4.57 -13.42
N THR A 30 7.63 3.26 -13.44
CA THR A 30 6.37 2.68 -12.94
C THR A 30 6.44 2.44 -11.44
N PHE A 31 5.31 2.08 -10.83
CA PHE A 31 5.17 1.87 -9.40
C PHE A 31 4.56 0.51 -9.12
N ASN A 32 5.05 -0.16 -8.09
CA ASN A 32 4.23 -1.15 -7.39
C ASN A 32 3.29 -0.40 -6.43
N VAL A 33 2.02 -0.77 -6.41
CA VAL A 33 0.98 -0.18 -5.54
C VAL A 33 0.17 -1.33 -4.95
N GLY A 34 -0.08 -1.36 -3.64
CA GLY A 34 -0.81 -2.47 -3.03
C GLY A 34 -1.22 -2.25 -1.58
N ALA A 35 -2.01 -3.19 -1.07
CA ALA A 35 -2.45 -3.26 0.32
C ALA A 35 -2.90 -4.68 0.72
N VAL A 36 -3.13 -4.90 2.01
CA VAL A 36 -3.79 -6.10 2.56
C VAL A 36 -5.09 -5.64 3.22
N GLU A 37 -6.25 -5.97 2.66
CA GLU A 37 -7.53 -5.34 3.05
C GLU A 37 -8.24 -5.98 4.27
N ASN A 38 -8.08 -7.28 4.51
CA ASN A 38 -8.86 -8.05 5.50
C ASN A 38 -10.36 -7.76 5.42
N THR A 39 -10.97 -8.02 4.26
CA THR A 39 -12.38 -7.71 4.00
C THR A 39 -13.35 -8.49 4.89
N GLN A 40 -12.92 -9.62 5.45
CA GLN A 40 -13.72 -10.42 6.39
C GLN A 40 -13.73 -9.82 7.81
N GLY A 41 -12.76 -8.97 8.15
CA GLY A 41 -12.64 -8.38 9.48
C GLY A 41 -12.23 -9.38 10.57
N TYR A 42 -11.73 -10.55 10.20
CA TYR A 42 -11.31 -11.56 11.15
C TYR A 42 -9.95 -11.20 11.79
N PRO A 43 -9.72 -11.60 13.05
CA PRO A 43 -8.45 -11.35 13.73
C PRO A 43 -7.31 -12.19 13.16
N LEU A 44 -7.62 -13.28 12.45
CA LEU A 44 -6.70 -14.16 11.75
C LEU A 44 -7.36 -14.52 10.42
N ASP A 45 -6.64 -14.36 9.31
CA ASP A 45 -7.17 -14.69 8.00
C ASP A 45 -6.14 -15.41 7.14
N SER A 46 -6.61 -16.32 6.28
CA SER A 46 -5.72 -17.08 5.42
C SER A 46 -5.15 -16.17 4.31
N PRO A 47 -3.99 -16.49 3.71
CA PRO A 47 -3.47 -15.72 2.58
C PRO A 47 -4.47 -15.59 1.40
N LYS A 48 -5.38 -16.56 1.26
CA LYS A 48 -6.40 -16.57 0.19
C LYS A 48 -7.54 -15.59 0.46
N ASP A 49 -7.77 -15.27 1.73
CA ASP A 49 -8.95 -14.58 2.22
C ASP A 49 -8.64 -13.16 2.72
N MET A 50 -7.37 -12.88 3.06
CA MET A 50 -6.90 -11.56 3.55
C MET A 50 -7.05 -10.40 2.56
N ALA A 51 -7.52 -10.68 1.34
CA ALA A 51 -7.75 -9.70 0.28
C ALA A 51 -6.50 -8.84 -0.02
N PHE A 52 -5.34 -9.49 -0.11
CA PHE A 52 -4.12 -8.89 -0.62
C PHE A 52 -4.27 -8.55 -2.11
N TRP A 53 -3.72 -7.40 -2.49
CA TRP A 53 -3.58 -7.01 -3.89
C TRP A 53 -2.32 -6.17 -4.10
N ALA A 54 -1.73 -6.29 -5.28
CA ALA A 54 -0.65 -5.42 -5.74
C ALA A 54 -0.72 -5.28 -7.27
N VAL A 55 -0.33 -4.12 -7.79
CA VAL A 55 -0.33 -3.82 -9.22
C VAL A 55 0.91 -3.03 -9.61
N LYS A 56 1.45 -3.30 -10.80
CA LYS A 56 2.46 -2.46 -11.45
C LYS A 56 1.76 -1.44 -12.35
N THR A 57 1.99 -0.15 -12.15
CA THR A 57 1.28 0.92 -12.86
C THR A 57 2.13 2.17 -13.04
N SER A 58 1.92 2.95 -14.11
CA SER A 58 2.49 4.31 -14.20
C SER A 58 1.67 5.36 -13.43
N GLN A 59 0.48 5.00 -12.95
CA GLN A 59 -0.43 5.88 -12.22
C GLN A 59 -0.54 5.47 -10.75
N ILE A 60 0.34 6.02 -9.91
CA ILE A 60 0.44 5.66 -8.48
C ILE A 60 -0.88 5.85 -7.70
N VAL A 61 -1.70 6.85 -8.06
CA VAL A 61 -2.93 7.20 -7.34
C VAL A 61 -4.17 6.45 -7.86
N ALA A 62 -4.17 5.99 -9.11
CA ALA A 62 -5.39 5.47 -9.74
C ALA A 62 -5.98 4.22 -9.05
N PRO A 63 -5.18 3.17 -8.70
CA PRO A 63 -5.69 2.02 -7.95
C PRO A 63 -6.24 2.40 -6.58
N MET A 64 -5.53 3.31 -5.89
CA MET A 64 -5.89 3.77 -4.55
C MET A 64 -7.18 4.59 -4.55
N LYS A 65 -7.41 5.40 -5.59
CA LYS A 65 -8.65 6.16 -5.78
C LYS A 65 -9.86 5.25 -5.99
N ILE A 66 -9.71 4.16 -6.76
CA ILE A 66 -10.77 3.17 -6.98
C ILE A 66 -11.18 2.51 -5.66
N LEU A 67 -10.23 2.32 -4.75
CA LEU A 67 -10.43 1.68 -3.44
C LEU A 67 -10.72 2.69 -2.31
N ASN A 68 -11.03 3.94 -2.67
CA ASN A 68 -11.43 5.02 -1.77
C ASN A 68 -10.38 5.36 -0.70
N TYR A 69 -9.10 5.36 -1.05
CA TYR A 69 -8.08 6.00 -0.21
C TYR A 69 -8.18 7.52 -0.31
N ASP A 70 -7.93 8.22 0.79
CA ASP A 70 -8.18 9.65 0.94
C ASP A 70 -6.93 10.49 0.71
N GLU A 71 -5.80 10.03 1.26
CA GLU A 71 -4.57 10.78 1.43
C GLU A 71 -3.34 9.90 1.20
N PHE A 72 -2.22 10.53 0.85
CA PHE A 72 -0.94 9.84 0.78
C PHE A 72 0.24 10.76 1.07
N LYS A 73 1.31 10.17 1.60
CA LYS A 73 2.60 10.84 1.82
C LYS A 73 3.66 10.25 0.92
N VAL A 74 4.45 11.09 0.25
CA VAL A 74 5.56 10.69 -0.62
C VAL A 74 6.89 10.91 0.10
N ILE A 75 7.77 9.91 -0.01
CA ILE A 75 9.10 9.91 0.60
C ILE A 75 10.12 9.70 -0.53
N THR A 76 11.15 10.54 -0.60
CA THR A 76 12.22 10.43 -1.60
C THR A 76 13.39 9.62 -1.03
N ILE A 77 13.80 8.59 -1.76
CA ILE A 77 14.78 7.59 -1.33
C ILE A 77 16.03 7.64 -2.21
N GLN A 78 17.19 7.83 -1.60
CA GLN A 78 18.47 7.95 -2.32
C GLN A 78 19.03 6.61 -2.78
N HIS A 79 18.77 5.54 -2.03
CA HIS A 79 19.28 4.19 -2.30
C HIS A 79 18.12 3.19 -2.28
N PRO A 80 17.24 3.24 -3.30
CA PRO A 80 16.09 2.35 -3.39
C PRO A 80 16.51 0.90 -3.69
N ASN A 81 15.72 -0.06 -3.22
CA ASN A 81 15.87 -1.48 -3.54
C ASN A 81 14.52 -2.08 -3.99
N PRO A 82 14.08 -1.80 -5.23
CA PRO A 82 12.80 -2.27 -5.77
C PRO A 82 12.70 -3.80 -5.84
N ASP A 83 13.81 -4.50 -6.07
CA ASP A 83 13.82 -5.97 -6.15
C ASP A 83 13.53 -6.59 -4.77
N TYR A 84 14.15 -6.08 -3.71
CA TYR A 84 13.89 -6.56 -2.36
C TYR A 84 12.48 -6.18 -1.88
N ALA A 85 12.01 -4.97 -2.21
CA ALA A 85 10.63 -4.58 -1.96
C ALA A 85 9.64 -5.51 -2.65
N TRP A 86 9.90 -5.92 -3.89
CA TRP A 86 9.05 -6.86 -4.61
C TRP A 86 9.07 -8.27 -4.00
N GLN A 87 10.22 -8.76 -3.53
CA GLN A 87 10.28 -10.00 -2.76
C GLN A 87 9.42 -9.91 -1.48
N MET A 88 9.44 -8.75 -0.81
CA MET A 88 8.60 -8.52 0.36
C MET A 88 7.11 -8.50 0.01
N VAL A 89 6.71 -7.86 -1.09
CA VAL A 89 5.31 -7.87 -1.58
C VAL A 89 4.84 -9.31 -1.84
N GLN A 90 5.67 -10.14 -2.48
CA GLN A 90 5.35 -11.56 -2.70
C GLN A 90 5.26 -12.34 -1.38
N SER A 91 6.10 -12.02 -0.40
CA SER A 91 6.06 -12.63 0.92
C SER A 91 4.78 -12.26 1.68
N VAL A 92 4.39 -10.99 1.68
CA VAL A 92 3.11 -10.52 2.23
C VAL A 92 1.94 -11.29 1.62
N GLY A 93 1.91 -11.45 0.31
CA GLY A 93 0.86 -12.21 -0.40
C GLY A 93 0.72 -13.68 -0.01
N ASN A 94 1.72 -14.25 0.67
CA ASN A 94 1.73 -15.66 1.10
C ASN A 94 1.64 -15.85 2.62
N HIS A 95 1.62 -14.77 3.40
CA HIS A 95 1.49 -14.84 4.85
C HIS A 95 0.04 -14.85 5.32
N TRP A 96 -0.18 -15.47 6.48
CA TRP A 96 -1.45 -15.35 7.18
C TRP A 96 -1.57 -13.94 7.74
N TYR A 97 -2.73 -13.33 7.54
CA TYR A 97 -3.06 -12.07 8.19
C TYR A 97 -3.26 -12.30 9.68
N SER A 98 -2.72 -11.43 10.53
CA SER A 98 -3.13 -11.35 11.93
C SER A 98 -3.36 -9.89 12.31
N PHE A 99 -4.39 -9.64 13.13
CA PHE A 99 -4.68 -8.30 13.62
C PHE A 99 -3.50 -7.73 14.41
N ALA A 100 -2.78 -8.58 15.16
CA ALA A 100 -1.64 -8.16 15.98
C ALA A 100 -0.32 -8.00 15.21
N LYS A 101 -0.16 -8.71 14.08
CA LYS A 101 1.03 -8.69 13.20
C LYS A 101 0.65 -9.11 11.79
N TYR A 102 1.34 -8.60 10.77
CA TYR A 102 1.04 -8.89 9.35
C TYR A 102 -0.31 -8.31 8.91
N ASN A 103 -0.70 -7.19 9.50
CA ASN A 103 -1.86 -6.42 9.05
C ASN A 103 -1.46 -5.40 7.96
N CYS A 104 -2.38 -4.50 7.61
CA CYS A 104 -2.13 -3.46 6.59
C CYS A 104 -0.94 -2.56 6.94
N MET A 105 -0.74 -2.22 8.22
CA MET A 105 0.38 -1.40 8.68
C MET A 105 1.70 -2.14 8.63
N ASP A 106 1.76 -3.36 9.17
CA ASP A 106 2.98 -4.17 9.15
C ASP A 106 3.42 -4.43 7.71
N SER A 107 2.48 -4.82 6.85
CA SER A 107 2.75 -5.07 5.42
C SER A 107 3.29 -3.82 4.72
N THR A 108 2.67 -2.66 4.94
CA THR A 108 3.12 -1.38 4.37
C THR A 108 4.49 -1.01 4.90
N TYR A 109 4.72 -1.16 6.21
CA TYR A 109 6.00 -0.90 6.85
C TYR A 109 7.09 -1.80 6.26
N ASP A 110 6.91 -3.11 6.24
CA ASP A 110 7.92 -4.07 5.79
C ASP A 110 8.30 -3.87 4.31
N VAL A 111 7.30 -3.66 3.44
CA VAL A 111 7.54 -3.40 2.01
C VAL A 111 8.37 -2.14 1.81
N LEU A 112 8.02 -1.04 2.50
CA LEU A 112 8.72 0.22 2.33
C LEU A 112 10.10 0.23 3.02
N ARG A 113 10.26 -0.49 4.13
CA ARG A 113 11.57 -0.76 4.74
C ARG A 113 12.47 -1.54 3.78
N ALA A 114 11.94 -2.58 3.15
CA ALA A 114 12.65 -3.36 2.13
C ALA A 114 13.04 -2.50 0.91
N PHE A 115 12.19 -1.55 0.52
CA PHE A 115 12.52 -0.58 -0.52
C PHE A 115 13.62 0.40 -0.13
N GLY A 116 13.85 0.62 1.17
CA GLY A 116 14.92 1.48 1.68
C GLY A 116 14.44 2.73 2.44
N VAL A 117 13.15 2.82 2.80
CA VAL A 117 12.66 3.91 3.65
C VAL A 117 13.21 3.75 5.07
N LYS A 118 14.02 4.71 5.54
CA LYS A 118 14.76 4.55 6.81
C LYS A 118 13.98 4.95 8.07
N ASP A 119 13.11 5.94 7.98
CA ASP A 119 12.54 6.62 9.15
C ASP A 119 11.03 6.42 9.28
N LEU A 120 10.51 5.25 8.88
CA LEU A 120 9.12 4.90 9.16
C LEU A 120 8.95 4.57 10.65
N PRO A 121 7.93 5.11 11.33
CA PRO A 121 7.62 4.72 12.69
C PRO A 121 7.28 3.22 12.74
N PRO A 122 7.79 2.45 13.71
CA PRO A 122 7.40 1.06 13.89
C PRO A 122 5.89 0.92 14.16
N PRO A 123 5.16 0.01 13.48
CA PRO A 123 3.72 -0.20 13.67
C PRO A 123 3.33 -0.50 15.12
N ASN A 124 4.15 -1.27 15.84
CA ASN A 124 3.91 -1.65 17.23
C ASN A 124 3.94 -0.47 18.23
N LEU A 125 4.50 0.68 17.85
CA LEU A 125 4.46 1.89 18.67
C LEU A 125 3.19 2.73 18.43
N ASN A 126 2.45 2.46 17.35
CA ASN A 126 1.22 3.18 16.97
C ASN A 126 0.24 2.25 16.25
N TRP A 127 -0.32 1.28 16.96
CA TRP A 127 -1.22 0.26 16.43
C TRP A 127 -2.52 0.75 15.72
N VAL A 128 -2.79 2.06 15.67
CA VAL A 128 -3.93 2.65 14.96
C VAL A 128 -3.46 3.24 13.63
N PRO A 129 -3.92 2.75 12.47
CA PRO A 129 -3.42 3.17 11.15
C PRO A 129 -3.46 4.68 10.89
N ASN A 130 -4.52 5.37 11.29
CA ASN A 130 -4.61 6.83 11.18
C ASN A 130 -3.50 7.53 11.98
N ALA A 131 -3.33 7.16 13.24
CA ALA A 131 -2.32 7.74 14.11
C ALA A 131 -0.88 7.42 13.64
N TRP A 132 -0.68 6.23 13.08
CA TRP A 132 0.59 5.84 12.48
C TRP A 132 0.91 6.67 11.25
N PHE A 133 -0.02 6.78 10.31
CA PHE A 133 0.12 7.60 9.11
C PHE A 133 0.45 9.05 9.44
N ASP A 134 -0.21 9.64 10.44
CA ASP A 134 0.00 11.03 10.84
C ASP A 134 1.43 11.31 11.30
N LYS A 135 2.11 10.32 11.89
CA LYS A 135 3.51 10.41 12.33
C LYS A 135 4.54 10.27 11.21
N ILE A 136 4.14 9.81 10.03
CA ILE A 136 5.06 9.65 8.89
C ILE A 136 5.46 11.03 8.36
N VAL A 137 6.75 11.23 8.11
CA VAL A 137 7.28 12.45 7.48
C VAL A 137 7.40 12.23 5.98
N GLY A 138 6.84 13.15 5.20
CA GLY A 138 6.86 13.12 3.73
C GLY A 138 5.95 14.20 3.16
N ASP A 139 6.04 14.42 1.85
CA ASP A 139 5.19 15.37 1.15
C ASP A 139 3.75 14.84 1.14
N HIS A 140 2.80 15.61 1.65
CA HIS A 140 1.43 15.16 1.89
C HIS A 140 0.45 15.66 0.81
N TYR A 141 -0.36 14.75 0.28
CA TYR A 141 -1.32 15.01 -0.79
C TYR A 141 -2.67 14.35 -0.50
N LYS A 142 -3.74 14.90 -1.08
CA LYS A 142 -5.06 14.28 -1.10
C LYS A 142 -5.28 13.52 -2.41
N VAL A 143 -5.63 12.24 -2.34
CA VAL A 143 -5.86 11.37 -3.51
C VAL A 143 -6.81 12.00 -4.53
N HIS A 144 -7.91 12.60 -4.07
CA HIS A 144 -8.93 13.17 -4.96
C HIS A 144 -8.54 14.51 -5.62
N LEU A 145 -7.51 15.19 -5.11
CA LEU A 145 -7.05 16.48 -5.66
C LEU A 145 -5.90 16.31 -6.66
N VAL A 146 -5.34 15.11 -6.76
CA VAL A 146 -4.27 14.81 -7.70
C VAL A 146 -4.86 14.54 -9.09
N ASN A 147 -4.92 15.59 -9.91
CA ASN A 147 -5.03 15.49 -11.36
C ASN A 147 -3.62 15.50 -11.96
N ILE A 148 -2.83 14.44 -11.79
CA ILE A 148 -1.54 14.35 -12.49
C ILE A 148 -1.68 13.43 -13.70
N PRO A 149 -1.40 13.92 -14.92
CA PRO A 149 -1.23 13.06 -16.08
C PRO A 149 0.16 12.41 -15.98
N PHE A 150 0.28 11.31 -15.25
CA PHE A 150 1.43 10.43 -15.40
C PHE A 150 1.18 9.54 -16.62
N SER A 151 2.02 9.70 -17.64
CA SER A 151 1.90 9.08 -18.96
C SER A 151 1.51 7.60 -18.86
N ALA A 152 0.36 7.28 -19.44
CA ALA A 152 -0.13 5.92 -19.55
C ALA A 152 0.66 5.19 -20.65
N THR A 153 1.64 4.39 -20.25
CA THR A 153 2.24 3.41 -21.15
C THR A 153 2.20 2.05 -20.46
N LYS A 154 1.22 1.25 -20.92
CA LYS A 154 1.08 -0.20 -20.76
C LYS A 154 0.96 -0.71 -19.31
N MET A 155 -0.30 -0.87 -18.87
CA MET A 155 -0.65 -1.72 -17.73
C MET A 155 -0.32 -3.18 -18.07
N GLU A 156 0.75 -3.74 -17.53
CA GLU A 156 0.90 -5.19 -17.40
C GLU A 156 0.34 -5.57 -16.02
N THR A 157 -0.96 -5.83 -16.02
CA THR A 157 -1.69 -6.24 -14.84
C THR A 157 -1.31 -7.67 -14.50
N LEU A 158 -0.55 -7.89 -13.43
CA LEU A 158 -0.66 -9.11 -12.63
C LEU A 158 -1.86 -8.94 -11.68
N ALA A 159 -3.05 -8.72 -12.26
CA ALA A 159 -4.29 -8.73 -11.49
C ALA A 159 -4.85 -10.14 -11.44
N ILE A 160 -5.00 -10.65 -10.22
CA ILE A 160 -6.15 -11.51 -9.92
C ILE A 160 -7.40 -10.62 -10.11
N PRO A 161 -8.38 -11.02 -10.95
CA PRO A 161 -9.41 -10.09 -11.41
C PRO A 161 -10.27 -9.52 -10.27
N LEU A 162 -10.54 -8.21 -10.35
CA LEU A 162 -11.49 -7.47 -9.51
C LEU A 162 -12.95 -7.99 -9.61
N SER A 163 -13.26 -8.90 -10.54
CA SER A 163 -14.60 -9.50 -10.69
C SER A 163 -15.05 -10.39 -9.52
N LYS A 164 -14.21 -10.55 -8.48
CA LYS A 164 -14.60 -11.18 -7.21
C LYS A 164 -15.08 -10.19 -6.14
N TYR A 165 -15.10 -8.88 -6.41
CA TYR A 165 -15.53 -7.84 -5.44
C TYR A 165 -17.02 -7.47 -5.53
N THR A 166 -17.82 -8.17 -6.33
CA THR A 166 -19.28 -8.15 -6.22
C THR A 166 -19.80 -9.57 -6.36
N SER A 167 -20.13 -10.23 -5.26
CA SER A 167 -21.09 -11.32 -5.32
C SER A 167 -22.49 -10.69 -5.42
N PRO A 168 -23.36 -11.11 -6.37
CA PRO A 168 -24.80 -10.87 -6.26
C PRO A 168 -25.37 -11.64 -5.04
N PRO A 169 -26.59 -11.30 -4.57
CA PRO A 169 -27.13 -11.71 -3.27
C PRO A 169 -27.18 -13.22 -3.04
#